data_AF-A0AAW0F9C2-F1
#
_entry.id   AF-A0AAW0F9C2-F1
#
_cell.length_a   1.000
_cell.length_b   1.000
_cell.length_c   1.000
_cell.angle_alpha   90.00
_cell.angle_beta   90.00
_cell.angle_gamma   90.00
#
_symmetry.space_group_name_H-M   'P 1'
#
loop_
_entity.id
_entity.type
_entity.pdbx_description
1 polymer ?
#
loop_
_entity_poly.entity_id
_entity_poly.type
_entity_poly.pdbx_seq_one_letter_code
_entity_poly.pdbx_strand_id
1 'polypeptide(L)'
;MRKQLTILGRLYVVAGEKAHLGPWYNDFHYLDLNSLNAGWHELPSYPNPQGMLRMTGWKMCVHDNKAYFFNSRPVLDYFDLVKAKWCQVKTRMADGHAWPFLAFDLMDYSACVAKGKMYVFGGTHGYCHLGTNLLLELDLKTYVWSPLSGYGSQQTLKPDWKIPGPRRHGVIWADTQVEGSERIYLLFGEADRQGAKMHHEPHASSESFGYGDFWSWDINGRSWRRERLRGNPPSARSEMAYTFNEKLGMAVVFGGYSPSISTLHVEQNKHFSFTYYADTFVYYSPTSPSSTESRPRWKYVLSRGFPTYRAQAQLITDQDTGRTYLFGGYTNAQFVPDSRHEISRSFNDLWQLKLDVPGGDFEDVDLEEERRTAKAGPWQRCFNCGSAGPWKKCGGSCGGRAFFCEPQCLKEGWKEHKTMHRCTNTKK
;
A
#
# COMPACT_ATOMS: atom_id res chain seq x y z
N MET A 1 0.71 9.88 5.05
CA MET A 1 -0.10 8.63 5.08
C MET A 1 0.10 7.87 6.38
N ARG A 2 -0.88 7.07 6.81
CA ARG A 2 -0.87 6.33 8.08
C ARG A 2 -0.50 4.84 7.89
N LYS A 3 0.12 4.18 8.89
CA LYS A 3 0.59 2.77 8.86
C LYS A 3 -0.41 1.82 9.46
N GLN A 4 -0.59 0.61 8.92
CA GLN A 4 -1.78 -0.19 9.24
C GLN A 4 -1.61 -1.69 9.24
N LEU A 5 -2.51 -2.40 9.92
CA LEU A 5 -2.61 -3.86 9.94
C LEU A 5 -3.98 -4.34 10.42
N THR A 6 -4.31 -5.60 10.11
CA THR A 6 -5.54 -6.26 10.55
C THR A 6 -5.26 -7.50 11.38
N ILE A 7 -5.91 -7.59 12.54
CA ILE A 7 -5.92 -8.76 13.41
C ILE A 7 -7.32 -8.85 14.01
N LEU A 8 -7.96 -10.02 13.96
CA LEU A 8 -9.27 -10.24 14.59
C LEU A 8 -10.32 -9.22 14.11
N GLY A 9 -10.33 -8.91 12.81
CA GLY A 9 -11.25 -7.94 12.21
C GLY A 9 -11.02 -6.48 12.63
N ARG A 10 -9.84 -6.11 13.16
CA ARG A 10 -9.54 -4.71 13.52
C ARG A 10 -8.45 -4.11 12.65
N LEU A 11 -8.72 -2.96 12.03
CA LEU A 11 -7.74 -2.17 11.30
C LEU A 11 -7.01 -1.20 12.24
N TYR A 12 -5.77 -1.50 12.59
CA TYR A 12 -4.88 -0.63 13.36
C TYR A 12 -4.27 0.43 12.46
N VAL A 13 -4.15 1.66 12.92
CA VAL A 13 -3.65 2.80 12.14
C VAL A 13 -2.81 3.73 13.01
N VAL A 14 -1.48 3.77 12.80
CA VAL A 14 -0.56 4.63 13.55
C VAL A 14 0.09 5.70 12.68
N ALA A 15 0.26 6.88 13.29
CA ALA A 15 1.07 7.99 12.82
C ALA A 15 0.69 8.48 11.41
N GLY A 16 1.54 9.33 10.84
CA GLY A 16 1.50 9.70 9.44
C GLY A 16 1.72 11.18 9.23
N GLU A 17 1.43 11.63 8.02
CA GLU A 17 1.47 13.05 7.68
C GLU A 17 0.25 13.41 6.83
N LYS A 18 -0.23 14.64 7.00
CA LYS A 18 -1.30 15.23 6.19
C LYS A 18 -0.77 15.78 4.87
N ALA A 19 0.41 16.37 4.90
CA ALA A 19 1.12 16.97 3.77
C ALA A 19 2.63 16.94 4.05
N HIS A 20 3.45 17.25 3.04
CA HIS A 20 4.92 17.24 3.13
C HIS A 20 5.50 18.17 4.22
N LEU A 21 4.77 19.25 4.57
CA LEU A 21 5.12 20.19 5.66
C LEU A 21 4.41 19.84 6.98
N GLY A 22 3.74 18.71 7.05
CA GLY A 22 2.96 18.27 8.19
C GLY A 22 1.49 18.77 8.18
N PRO A 23 0.81 18.73 9.34
CA PRO A 23 1.31 18.21 10.61
C PRO A 23 1.69 16.72 10.50
N TRP A 24 2.68 16.32 11.30
CA TRP A 24 3.05 14.93 11.51
C TRP A 24 2.32 14.39 12.74
N TYR A 25 1.79 13.19 12.60
CA TYR A 25 1.01 12.55 13.64
C TYR A 25 1.79 11.40 14.25
N ASN A 26 1.59 11.19 15.55
CA ASN A 26 2.04 10.03 16.32
C ASN A 26 0.85 9.31 17.00
N ASP A 27 -0.37 9.70 16.65
CA ASP A 27 -1.60 9.11 17.17
C ASP A 27 -1.73 7.65 16.72
N PHE A 28 -2.38 6.83 17.54
CA PHE A 28 -2.62 5.44 17.23
C PHE A 28 -4.10 5.14 17.42
N HIS A 29 -4.71 4.54 16.41
CA HIS A 29 -6.14 4.21 16.41
C HIS A 29 -6.35 2.78 15.92
N TYR A 30 -7.53 2.23 16.17
CA TYR A 30 -8.05 1.11 15.40
C TYR A 30 -9.52 1.32 15.02
N LEU A 31 -9.95 0.61 13.98
CA LEU A 31 -11.33 0.53 13.51
C LEU A 31 -11.78 -0.92 13.52
N ASP A 32 -12.94 -1.20 14.10
CA ASP A 32 -13.56 -2.53 14.02
C ASP A 32 -14.22 -2.72 12.65
N LEU A 33 -13.68 -3.61 11.84
CA LEU A 33 -14.14 -3.90 10.48
C LEU A 33 -15.47 -4.68 10.47
N ASN A 34 -15.83 -5.32 11.59
CA ASN A 34 -17.13 -5.99 11.75
C ASN A 34 -18.21 -5.01 12.21
N SER A 35 -17.83 -3.85 12.75
CA SER A 35 -18.76 -2.85 13.25
C SER A 35 -18.27 -1.42 12.94
N LEU A 36 -18.29 -1.06 11.66
CA LEU A 36 -17.85 0.27 11.19
C LEU A 36 -18.60 1.44 11.86
N ASN A 37 -19.83 1.21 12.34
CA ASN A 37 -20.62 2.21 13.06
C ASN A 37 -20.08 2.55 14.45
N ALA A 38 -19.23 1.69 15.04
CA ALA A 38 -18.58 1.98 16.32
C ALA A 38 -17.54 3.10 16.19
N GLY A 39 -17.08 3.39 14.97
CA GLY A 39 -16.10 4.43 14.69
C GLY A 39 -14.68 4.04 15.08
N TRP A 40 -13.81 5.05 15.16
CA TRP A 40 -12.40 4.88 15.51
C TRP A 40 -12.22 4.82 17.03
N HIS A 41 -11.35 3.91 17.46
CA HIS A 41 -10.95 3.77 18.85
C HIS A 41 -9.50 4.22 19.03
N GLU A 42 -9.27 5.15 19.95
CA GLU A 42 -7.93 5.64 20.26
C GLU A 42 -7.14 4.61 21.09
N LEU A 43 -5.85 4.51 20.79
CA LEU A 43 -4.85 3.69 21.49
C LEU A 43 -3.74 4.61 22.01
N PRO A 44 -2.90 4.13 22.95
CA PRO A 44 -1.73 4.90 23.36
C PRO A 44 -0.87 5.31 22.16
N SER A 45 -0.64 6.61 22.00
CA SER A 45 0.22 7.16 20.96
C SER A 45 1.61 6.55 21.00
N TYR A 46 2.27 6.50 19.84
CA TYR A 46 3.63 5.99 19.76
C TYR A 46 4.56 6.84 20.64
N PRO A 47 5.34 6.23 21.55
CA PRO A 47 6.25 6.96 22.42
C PRO A 47 7.36 7.53 21.55
N ASN A 48 7.26 8.83 21.26
CA ASN A 48 8.23 9.51 20.42
C ASN A 48 9.59 9.52 21.15
N PRO A 49 10.62 8.82 20.65
CA PRO A 49 11.96 8.95 21.20
C PRO A 49 12.48 10.32 20.73
N GLN A 50 12.28 11.33 21.58
CA GLN A 50 12.94 12.65 21.55
C GLN A 50 13.42 13.12 20.17
N GLY A 51 12.59 13.88 19.45
CA GLY A 51 13.03 14.63 18.27
C GLY A 51 13.29 13.79 17.00
N MET A 52 13.06 12.47 17.02
CA MET A 52 13.13 11.68 15.79
C MET A 52 11.95 11.99 14.86
N LEU A 53 12.30 12.74 13.81
CA LEU A 53 11.93 12.65 12.41
C LEU A 53 10.68 11.81 12.08
N ARG A 54 9.76 12.48 11.38
CA ARG A 54 8.69 11.99 10.49
C ARG A 54 8.57 10.46 10.47
N MET A 55 7.54 9.93 11.13
CA MET A 55 7.13 8.52 11.03
C MET A 55 6.51 8.18 9.66
N THR A 56 7.03 8.76 8.58
CA THR A 56 6.66 8.49 7.18
C THR A 56 7.48 7.32 6.66
N GLY A 57 6.93 6.54 5.74
CA GLY A 57 7.68 5.48 5.06
C GLY A 57 7.94 4.18 5.84
N TRP A 58 7.88 4.14 7.18
CA TRP A 58 8.09 2.87 7.90
C TRP A 58 6.92 1.89 7.71
N LYS A 59 7.20 0.61 7.92
CA LYS A 59 6.21 -0.47 7.84
C LYS A 59 5.96 -1.07 9.22
N MET A 60 4.73 -1.50 9.43
CA MET A 60 4.35 -2.30 10.59
C MET A 60 4.15 -3.73 10.12
N CYS A 61 4.61 -4.68 10.92
CA CYS A 61 4.49 -6.11 10.63
C CYS A 61 3.91 -6.81 11.85
N VAL A 62 2.95 -7.71 11.65
CA VAL A 62 2.34 -8.45 12.77
C VAL A 62 2.85 -9.86 12.84
N HIS A 63 3.13 -10.28 14.07
CA HIS A 63 3.44 -11.66 14.42
C HIS A 63 3.15 -11.88 15.90
N ASP A 64 2.55 -13.02 16.26
CA ASP A 64 2.26 -13.43 17.64
C ASP A 64 1.65 -12.32 18.52
N ASN A 65 0.56 -11.71 18.03
CA ASN A 65 -0.16 -10.61 18.71
C ASN A 65 0.70 -9.36 19.02
N LYS A 66 1.80 -9.17 18.29
CA LYS A 66 2.63 -7.96 18.36
C LYS A 66 2.71 -7.31 17.00
N ALA A 67 2.54 -5.99 16.99
CA ALA A 67 2.72 -5.17 15.81
C ALA A 67 4.10 -4.49 15.91
N TYR A 68 5.06 -5.04 15.17
CA TYR A 68 6.46 -4.66 15.21
C TYR A 68 6.76 -3.48 14.27
N PHE A 69 7.67 -2.61 14.72
CA PHE A 69 8.13 -1.42 14.03
C PHE A 69 9.65 -1.42 13.96
N PHE A 70 10.16 -1.44 12.74
CA PHE A 70 11.58 -1.23 12.50
C PHE A 70 11.84 0.24 12.18
N ASN A 71 12.70 0.89 12.96
CA ASN A 71 13.13 2.27 12.73
C ASN A 71 14.65 2.36 12.60
N SER A 72 15.29 1.30 12.12
CA SER A 72 16.74 1.23 11.90
C SER A 72 17.64 1.43 13.10
N ARG A 73 17.11 1.41 14.33
CA ARG A 73 17.91 1.30 15.55
C ARG A 73 18.17 -0.17 15.89
N PRO A 74 19.20 -0.50 16.69
CA PRO A 74 19.39 -1.83 17.27
C PRO A 74 18.36 -2.14 18.38
N VAL A 75 17.18 -1.52 18.32
CA VAL A 75 16.02 -1.77 19.18
C VAL A 75 14.82 -1.91 18.26
N LEU A 76 13.99 -2.91 18.52
CA LEU A 76 12.74 -3.11 17.82
C LEU A 76 11.60 -2.63 18.72
N ASP A 77 10.86 -1.65 18.24
CA ASP A 77 9.65 -1.18 18.89
C ASP A 77 8.50 -2.11 18.52
N TYR A 78 7.59 -2.40 19.44
CA TYR A 78 6.38 -3.13 19.13
C TYR A 78 5.21 -2.70 19.99
N PHE A 79 4.01 -2.82 19.44
CA PHE A 79 2.78 -2.70 20.20
C PHE A 79 2.24 -4.09 20.54
N ASP A 80 2.07 -4.38 21.82
CA ASP A 80 1.39 -5.57 22.31
C ASP A 80 -0.12 -5.38 22.12
N LEU A 81 -0.71 -6.12 21.18
CA LEU A 81 -2.10 -5.94 20.76
C LEU A 81 -3.11 -6.48 21.77
N VAL A 82 -2.65 -7.34 22.69
CA VAL A 82 -3.47 -7.86 23.79
C VAL A 82 -3.45 -6.90 24.97
N LYS A 83 -2.26 -6.40 25.34
CA LYS A 83 -2.08 -5.48 26.47
C LYS A 83 -2.33 -4.02 26.11
N ALA A 84 -2.51 -3.72 24.83
CA ALA A 84 -2.63 -2.38 24.27
C ALA A 84 -1.50 -1.44 24.72
N LYS A 85 -0.24 -1.91 24.66
CA LYS A 85 0.92 -1.19 25.21
C LYS A 85 2.12 -1.23 24.29
N TRP A 86 2.80 -0.09 24.15
CA TRP A 86 4.11 0.00 23.51
C TRP A 86 5.22 -0.61 24.37
N CYS A 87 6.05 -1.41 23.73
CA CYS A 87 7.21 -2.06 24.31
C CYS A 87 8.42 -1.93 23.38
N GLN A 88 9.59 -2.20 23.92
CA GLN A 88 10.84 -2.22 23.18
C GLN A 88 11.59 -3.50 23.49
N VAL A 89 12.28 -4.06 22.49
CA VAL A 89 13.20 -5.18 22.68
C VAL A 89 14.54 -4.84 22.05
N LYS A 90 15.63 -5.07 22.79
CA LYS A 90 16.98 -4.93 22.25
C LYS A 90 17.21 -6.01 21.21
N THR A 91 17.75 -5.61 20.07
CA THR A 91 18.17 -6.53 19.01
C THR A 91 19.68 -6.49 18.88
N ARG A 92 20.27 -7.49 18.23
CA ARG A 92 21.70 -7.49 17.89
C ARG A 92 21.91 -8.00 16.48
N MET A 93 23.03 -7.65 15.86
CA MET A 93 23.47 -8.32 14.65
C MET A 93 24.01 -9.71 14.98
N ALA A 94 23.96 -10.62 14.01
CA ALA A 94 24.70 -11.88 14.05
C ALA A 94 26.21 -11.60 14.15
N ASP A 95 26.94 -12.54 14.74
CA ASP A 95 28.37 -12.39 15.03
C ASP A 95 29.16 -12.04 13.76
N GLY A 96 30.09 -11.09 13.89
CA GLY A 96 30.92 -10.62 12.78
C GLY A 96 30.28 -9.53 11.89
N HIS A 97 29.06 -9.10 12.18
CA HIS A 97 28.39 -8.04 11.43
C HIS A 97 28.17 -6.76 12.24
N ALA A 98 28.49 -5.61 11.64
CA ALA A 98 28.16 -4.30 12.18
C ALA A 98 26.73 -3.88 11.81
N TRP A 99 26.15 -2.96 12.60
CA TRP A 99 24.85 -2.39 12.29
C TRP A 99 24.90 -1.56 10.99
N PRO A 100 24.03 -1.82 10.00
CA PRO A 100 24.18 -1.23 8.66
C PRO A 100 23.65 0.21 8.54
N PHE A 101 22.79 0.66 9.46
CA PHE A 101 22.13 1.98 9.35
C PHE A 101 22.69 2.96 10.38
N LEU A 102 23.72 3.70 10.00
CA LEU A 102 24.42 4.62 10.91
C LEU A 102 23.60 5.86 11.30
N ALA A 103 22.68 6.30 10.43
CA ALA A 103 21.86 7.50 10.66
C ALA A 103 20.58 7.24 11.46
N PHE A 104 20.24 5.97 11.72
CA PHE A 104 19.04 5.57 12.46
C PHE A 104 17.72 6.18 11.93
N ASP A 105 17.66 6.46 10.62
CA ASP A 105 16.56 7.15 9.95
C ASP A 105 16.09 6.41 8.68
N LEU A 106 16.22 5.07 8.61
CA LEU A 106 15.74 4.32 7.45
C LEU A 106 14.23 4.54 7.25
N MET A 107 13.88 5.02 6.07
CA MET A 107 12.51 5.24 5.61
C MET A 107 12.27 4.50 4.30
N ASP A 108 10.99 4.44 3.91
CA ASP A 108 10.56 3.99 2.58
C ASP A 108 10.98 2.56 2.20
N TYR A 109 11.39 1.77 3.20
CA TYR A 109 11.72 0.36 3.06
C TYR A 109 10.45 -0.47 2.92
N SER A 110 10.64 -1.72 2.49
CA SER A 110 9.58 -2.73 2.43
C SER A 110 9.82 -3.77 3.51
N ALA A 111 8.77 -4.26 4.14
CA ALA A 111 8.90 -5.34 5.12
C ALA A 111 7.75 -6.33 5.06
N CYS A 112 8.05 -7.58 5.40
CA CYS A 112 7.06 -8.63 5.59
C CYS A 112 7.53 -9.59 6.68
N VAL A 113 6.62 -10.45 7.16
CA VAL A 113 6.94 -11.55 8.08
C VAL A 113 6.69 -12.87 7.39
N ALA A 114 7.60 -13.82 7.58
CA ALA A 114 7.47 -15.20 7.14
C ALA A 114 8.12 -16.12 8.17
N LYS A 115 7.43 -17.20 8.55
CA LYS A 115 7.98 -18.27 9.44
C LYS A 115 8.65 -17.74 10.72
N GLY A 116 8.03 -16.76 11.39
CA GLY A 116 8.55 -16.17 12.63
C GLY A 116 9.77 -15.26 12.45
N LYS A 117 10.05 -14.84 11.20
CA LYS A 117 11.12 -13.91 10.88
C LYS A 117 10.57 -12.68 10.17
N MET A 118 11.11 -11.52 10.50
CA MET A 118 10.84 -10.28 9.79
C MET A 118 11.91 -10.05 8.73
N TYR A 119 11.49 -9.70 7.52
CA TYR A 119 12.37 -9.35 6.43
C TYR A 119 12.21 -7.87 6.11
N VAL A 120 13.34 -7.16 5.98
CA VAL A 120 13.38 -5.75 5.62
C VAL A 120 14.23 -5.59 4.38
N PHE A 121 13.70 -4.92 3.36
CA PHE A 121 14.38 -4.69 2.10
C PHE A 121 14.37 -3.22 1.68
N GLY A 122 15.54 -2.73 1.28
CA GLY A 122 15.72 -1.43 0.64
C GLY A 122 15.41 -0.25 1.55
N GLY A 123 14.88 0.81 0.96
CA GLY A 123 14.64 2.09 1.63
C GLY A 123 15.81 3.05 1.54
N THR A 124 15.65 4.24 2.10
CA THR A 124 16.61 5.36 2.10
C THR A 124 16.92 5.80 3.52
N HIS A 125 18.11 6.35 3.72
CA HIS A 125 18.56 6.89 5.02
C HIS A 125 19.56 8.03 4.76
N GLY A 126 19.95 8.78 5.79
CA GLY A 126 20.73 10.02 5.66
C GLY A 126 22.11 9.93 4.98
N TYR A 127 22.58 8.72 4.64
CA TYR A 127 23.84 8.47 3.93
C TYR A 127 23.64 7.71 2.60
N CYS A 128 22.39 7.49 2.19
CA CYS A 128 22.05 6.77 0.97
C CYS A 128 20.65 7.19 0.49
N HIS A 129 20.57 8.37 -0.13
CA HIS A 129 19.31 8.90 -0.68
C HIS A 129 18.90 8.19 -1.96
N LEU A 130 19.86 7.64 -2.73
CA LEU A 130 19.57 6.78 -3.89
C LEU A 130 18.65 5.60 -3.55
N GLY A 131 18.74 5.09 -2.32
CA GLY A 131 18.13 3.85 -1.87
C GLY A 131 19.15 2.73 -1.70
N THR A 132 18.80 1.72 -0.90
CA THR A 132 19.64 0.54 -0.64
C THR A 132 19.03 -0.70 -1.30
N ASN A 133 19.83 -1.76 -1.48
CA ASN A 133 19.33 -3.09 -1.86
C ASN A 133 19.59 -4.14 -0.78
N LEU A 134 19.80 -3.68 0.46
CA LEU A 134 20.05 -4.53 1.60
C LEU A 134 18.79 -5.33 1.92
N LEU A 135 18.92 -6.65 1.97
CA LEU A 135 17.95 -7.57 2.56
C LEU A 135 18.44 -7.99 3.95
N LEU A 136 17.68 -7.64 4.98
CA LEU A 136 17.89 -8.08 6.35
C LEU A 136 16.81 -9.06 6.79
N GLU A 137 17.20 -10.02 7.60
CA GLU A 137 16.31 -10.95 8.31
C GLU A 137 16.48 -10.75 9.82
N LEU A 138 15.37 -10.60 10.54
CA LEU A 138 15.33 -10.66 12.00
C LEU A 138 14.59 -11.92 12.42
N ASP A 139 15.25 -12.78 13.19
CA ASP A 139 14.58 -13.84 13.92
C ASP A 139 13.81 -13.24 15.11
N LEU A 140 12.47 -13.32 15.10
CA LEU A 140 11.63 -12.66 16.12
C LEU A 140 11.63 -13.40 17.47
N LYS A 141 12.18 -14.61 17.53
CA LYS A 141 12.35 -15.37 18.77
C LYS A 141 13.63 -14.98 19.50
N THR A 142 14.72 -14.81 18.76
CA THR A 142 16.06 -14.54 19.30
C THR A 142 16.46 -13.07 19.24
N TYR A 143 15.75 -12.26 18.45
CA TYR A 143 16.03 -10.85 18.18
C TYR A 143 17.43 -10.61 17.59
N VAL A 144 17.88 -11.55 16.75
CA VAL A 144 19.15 -11.48 16.01
C VAL A 144 18.89 -11.15 14.55
N TRP A 145 19.53 -10.08 14.08
CA TRP A 145 19.54 -9.64 12.68
C TRP A 145 20.65 -10.33 11.89
N SER A 146 20.33 -10.80 10.70
CA SER A 146 21.27 -11.39 9.75
C SER A 146 21.18 -10.65 8.41
N PRO A 147 22.30 -10.11 7.88
CA PRO A 147 22.31 -9.61 6.51
C PRO A 147 22.27 -10.80 5.54
N LEU A 148 21.33 -10.78 4.60
CA LEU A 148 21.14 -11.86 3.64
C LEU A 148 21.73 -11.55 2.26
N SER A 149 21.59 -10.31 1.80
CA SER A 149 22.01 -9.88 0.46
C SER A 149 22.13 -8.37 0.37
N GLY A 150 22.88 -7.89 -0.63
CA GLY A 150 22.95 -6.47 -0.99
C GLY A 150 23.73 -5.62 -0.01
N TYR A 151 23.54 -4.31 -0.11
CA TYR A 151 24.41 -3.30 0.48
C TYR A 151 23.59 -2.22 1.18
N GLY A 152 24.00 -1.88 2.40
CA GLY A 152 23.35 -0.85 3.22
C GLY A 152 23.92 0.56 3.04
N SER A 153 24.91 0.77 2.18
CA SER A 153 25.51 2.09 1.97
C SER A 153 26.00 2.28 0.54
N GLN A 154 26.06 3.52 0.08
CA GLN A 154 26.50 3.82 -1.28
C GLN A 154 27.94 3.43 -1.58
N GLN A 155 28.83 3.57 -0.60
CA GLN A 155 30.24 3.20 -0.73
C GLN A 155 30.44 1.71 -1.04
N THR A 156 29.43 0.89 -0.75
CA THR A 156 29.45 -0.55 -0.97
C THR A 156 28.60 -1.00 -2.16
N LEU A 157 27.84 -0.09 -2.80
CA LEU A 157 27.01 -0.43 -3.95
C LEU A 157 27.90 -0.87 -5.12
N LYS A 158 27.72 -2.13 -5.53
CA LYS A 158 28.34 -2.71 -6.71
C LYS A 158 27.26 -3.13 -7.70
N PRO A 159 27.44 -2.88 -9.01
CA PRO A 159 26.52 -3.39 -10.01
C PRO A 159 26.58 -4.92 -10.00
N ASP A 160 25.44 -5.55 -9.71
CA ASP A 160 25.31 -7.01 -9.73
C ASP A 160 23.94 -7.37 -10.31
N TRP A 161 23.96 -8.13 -11.41
CA TRP A 161 22.76 -8.57 -12.13
C TRP A 161 22.06 -9.76 -11.47
N LYS A 162 22.67 -10.38 -10.44
CA LYS A 162 22.10 -11.51 -9.70
C LYS A 162 21.22 -11.09 -8.53
N ILE A 163 21.26 -9.82 -8.13
CA ILE A 163 20.49 -9.28 -7.03
C ILE A 163 19.67 -8.06 -7.48
N PRO A 164 18.58 -7.71 -6.77
CA PRO A 164 17.84 -6.50 -7.07
C PRO A 164 18.70 -5.23 -6.89
N GLY A 165 18.49 -4.23 -7.74
CA GLY A 165 19.12 -2.92 -7.61
C GLY A 165 18.62 -2.10 -6.40
N PRO A 166 19.39 -1.06 -5.98
CA PRO A 166 19.04 -0.21 -4.84
C PRO A 166 17.71 0.52 -5.06
N ARG A 167 16.79 0.44 -4.10
CA ARG A 167 15.47 1.06 -4.26
C ARG A 167 14.77 1.36 -2.95
N ARG A 168 13.85 2.32 -3.03
CA ARG A 168 12.79 2.54 -2.05
C ARG A 168 11.43 2.19 -2.62
N HIS A 169 10.44 2.08 -1.74
CA HIS A 169 9.04 1.83 -2.07
C HIS A 169 8.81 0.59 -2.95
N GLY A 170 9.65 -0.43 -2.76
CA GLY A 170 9.39 -1.75 -3.31
C GLY A 170 8.08 -2.33 -2.77
N VAL A 171 7.52 -3.26 -3.52
CA VAL A 171 6.43 -4.10 -3.04
C VAL A 171 7.05 -5.41 -2.60
N ILE A 172 6.88 -5.79 -1.33
CA ILE A 172 7.39 -7.05 -0.79
C ILE A 172 6.26 -7.88 -0.19
N TRP A 173 6.24 -9.18 -0.47
CA TRP A 173 5.36 -10.10 0.24
C TRP A 173 5.98 -11.47 0.37
N ALA A 174 5.55 -12.22 1.37
CA ALA A 174 5.95 -13.61 1.55
C ALA A 174 4.83 -14.53 1.07
N ASP A 175 5.20 -15.56 0.34
CA ASP A 175 4.36 -16.72 0.08
C ASP A 175 4.98 -17.92 0.78
N THR A 176 4.27 -18.43 1.78
CA THR A 176 4.71 -19.53 2.62
C THR A 176 3.78 -20.74 2.58
N GLN A 177 2.85 -20.75 1.61
CA GLN A 177 1.79 -21.76 1.54
C GLN A 177 2.29 -23.15 1.17
N VAL A 178 3.36 -23.23 0.37
CA VAL A 178 3.99 -24.50 0.01
C VAL A 178 5.26 -24.67 0.81
N GLU A 179 5.23 -25.66 1.69
CA GLU A 179 6.37 -26.10 2.47
C GLU A 179 7.53 -26.51 1.54
N GLY A 180 8.73 -26.00 1.85
CA GLY A 180 9.94 -26.24 1.06
C GLY A 180 10.09 -25.35 -0.18
N SER A 181 9.09 -24.55 -0.53
CA SER A 181 9.16 -23.57 -1.64
C SER A 181 8.81 -22.15 -1.16
N GLU A 182 9.07 -21.83 0.10
CA GLU A 182 8.78 -20.52 0.65
C GLU A 182 9.63 -19.43 0.02
N ARG A 183 8.96 -18.35 -0.38
CA ARG A 183 9.58 -17.25 -1.14
C ARG A 183 9.15 -15.90 -0.62
N ILE A 184 10.06 -14.94 -0.73
CA ILE A 184 9.75 -13.53 -0.57
C ILE A 184 9.84 -12.89 -1.94
N TYR A 185 8.75 -12.30 -2.40
CA TYR A 185 8.69 -11.62 -3.68
C TYR A 185 8.98 -10.13 -3.51
N LEU A 186 9.69 -9.56 -4.48
CA LEU A 186 9.99 -8.14 -4.57
C LEU A 186 9.61 -7.63 -5.97
N LEU A 187 8.72 -6.64 -6.03
CA LEU A 187 8.25 -6.05 -7.28
C LEU A 187 8.53 -4.54 -7.29
N PHE A 188 9.12 -4.07 -8.40
CA PHE A 188 9.31 -2.65 -8.73
C PHE A 188 9.91 -1.80 -7.60
N GLY A 189 9.45 -0.56 -7.42
CA GLY A 189 10.10 0.49 -6.62
C GLY A 189 10.94 1.43 -7.49
N GLU A 190 11.70 2.31 -6.84
CA GLU A 190 12.53 3.29 -7.55
C GLU A 190 13.88 3.53 -6.87
N ALA A 191 14.88 3.91 -7.65
CA ALA A 191 16.09 4.55 -7.13
C ALA A 191 15.88 6.08 -7.16
N ASP A 192 15.99 6.73 -6.00
CA ASP A 192 15.78 8.18 -5.86
C ASP A 192 17.05 8.95 -6.24
N ARG A 193 17.31 8.97 -7.55
CA ARG A 193 18.47 9.65 -8.13
C ARG A 193 18.39 11.17 -7.99
N GLN A 194 17.18 11.72 -7.84
CA GLN A 194 16.96 13.14 -7.56
C GLN A 194 17.38 13.47 -6.13
N GLY A 195 16.97 12.66 -5.16
CA GLY A 195 17.46 12.70 -3.77
C GLY A 195 18.98 12.63 -3.73
N ALA A 196 19.57 11.64 -4.40
CA ALA A 196 21.02 11.52 -4.52
C ALA A 196 21.68 12.80 -5.08
N LYS A 197 21.07 13.44 -6.11
CA LYS A 197 21.58 14.69 -6.68
C LYS A 197 21.57 15.85 -5.69
N MET A 198 20.50 16.00 -4.92
CA MET A 198 20.38 17.07 -3.89
C MET A 198 21.45 16.93 -2.80
N HIS A 199 21.92 15.71 -2.56
CA HIS A 199 22.91 15.39 -1.53
C HIS A 199 24.32 15.12 -2.10
N HIS A 200 24.57 15.43 -3.38
CA HIS A 200 25.86 15.22 -4.06
C HIS A 200 26.38 13.77 -4.01
N GLU A 201 25.46 12.81 -4.04
CA GLU A 201 25.76 11.39 -4.01
C GLU A 201 26.07 10.81 -5.41
N PRO A 202 26.83 9.70 -5.51
CA PRO A 202 27.04 9.00 -6.78
C PRO A 202 25.74 8.51 -7.44
N HIS A 203 25.80 8.29 -8.76
CA HIS A 203 24.65 7.83 -9.57
C HIS A 203 23.44 8.77 -9.59
N ALA A 204 23.58 9.98 -9.05
CA ALA A 204 22.62 11.07 -9.11
C ALA A 204 22.13 11.38 -10.54
N SER A 205 20.92 11.95 -10.63
CA SER A 205 20.29 12.42 -11.87
C SER A 205 19.22 13.47 -11.55
N SER A 206 18.74 14.18 -12.57
CA SER A 206 17.54 15.02 -12.46
C SER A 206 16.25 14.22 -12.32
N GLU A 207 16.28 12.92 -12.66
CA GLU A 207 15.10 12.05 -12.69
C GLU A 207 15.36 10.76 -11.91
N SER A 208 14.39 10.36 -11.09
CA SER A 208 14.38 9.06 -10.42
C SER A 208 14.21 7.92 -11.41
N PHE A 209 14.74 6.74 -11.07
CA PHE A 209 14.71 5.58 -11.94
C PHE A 209 13.71 4.54 -11.41
N GLY A 210 12.60 4.37 -12.13
CA GLY A 210 11.61 3.32 -11.81
C GLY A 210 12.10 1.94 -12.25
N TYR A 211 12.06 0.96 -11.33
CA TYR A 211 12.37 -0.43 -11.65
C TYR A 211 11.17 -1.14 -12.27
N GLY A 212 11.39 -1.81 -13.40
CA GLY A 212 10.41 -2.69 -14.07
C GLY A 212 10.69 -4.17 -13.88
N ASP A 213 11.39 -4.56 -12.81
CA ASP A 213 11.78 -5.94 -12.53
C ASP A 213 10.92 -6.59 -11.45
N PHE A 214 11.00 -7.92 -11.40
CA PHE A 214 10.31 -8.76 -10.44
C PHE A 214 11.27 -9.84 -9.97
N TRP A 215 11.38 -10.01 -8.65
CA TRP A 215 12.36 -10.88 -8.01
C TRP A 215 11.68 -11.77 -6.97
N SER A 216 12.27 -12.92 -6.69
CA SER A 216 11.98 -13.69 -5.49
C SER A 216 13.25 -14.10 -4.77
N TRP A 217 13.21 -14.07 -3.46
CA TRP A 217 14.22 -14.62 -2.56
C TRP A 217 13.75 -15.99 -2.10
N ASP A 218 14.53 -17.02 -2.38
CA ASP A 218 14.35 -18.37 -1.85
C ASP A 218 14.79 -18.38 -0.39
N ILE A 219 13.85 -18.58 0.53
CA ILE A 219 14.14 -18.56 1.97
C ILE A 219 15.10 -19.70 2.35
N ASN A 220 14.91 -20.88 1.77
CA ASN A 220 15.69 -22.07 2.08
C ASN A 220 17.03 -22.05 1.34
N GLY A 221 16.99 -21.75 0.04
CA GLY A 221 18.18 -21.68 -0.82
C GLY A 221 19.03 -20.43 -0.62
N ARG A 222 18.54 -19.44 0.15
CA ARG A 222 19.18 -18.15 0.44
C ARG A 222 19.75 -17.46 -0.80
N SER A 223 18.94 -17.35 -1.85
CA SER A 223 19.35 -16.75 -3.11
C SER A 223 18.22 -16.00 -3.80
N TRP A 224 18.60 -14.97 -4.56
CA TRP A 224 17.68 -14.23 -5.43
C TRP A 224 17.50 -14.95 -6.76
N ARG A 225 16.27 -14.89 -7.28
CA ARG A 225 15.90 -15.28 -8.63
C ARG A 225 15.10 -14.16 -9.27
N ARG A 226 15.45 -13.80 -10.52
CA ARG A 226 14.64 -12.89 -11.32
C ARG A 226 13.42 -13.64 -11.87
N GLU A 227 12.24 -13.17 -11.52
CA GLU A 227 10.97 -13.73 -11.96
C GLU A 227 10.56 -13.15 -13.32
N ARG A 228 9.73 -13.91 -14.05
CA ARG A 228 9.12 -13.43 -15.30
C ARG A 228 7.77 -12.79 -14.99
N LEU A 229 7.57 -11.57 -15.49
CA LEU A 229 6.26 -10.90 -15.48
C LEU A 229 5.36 -11.52 -16.57
N ARG A 230 4.61 -12.57 -16.21
CA ARG A 230 3.67 -13.26 -17.12
C ARG A 230 2.25 -12.74 -16.96
N GLY A 231 1.45 -12.81 -18.02
CA GLY A 231 0.04 -12.38 -18.03
C GLY A 231 -0.09 -10.88 -18.28
N ASN A 232 -0.93 -10.21 -17.49
CA ASN A 232 -1.20 -8.78 -17.55
C ASN A 232 -0.57 -8.07 -16.33
N PRO A 233 0.76 -7.91 -16.27
CA PRO A 233 1.43 -7.26 -15.14
C PRO A 233 1.15 -5.76 -15.10
N PRO A 234 1.23 -5.13 -13.92
CA PRO A 234 1.28 -3.67 -13.82
C PRO A 234 2.48 -3.10 -14.58
N SER A 235 2.35 -1.85 -15.04
CA SER A 235 3.51 -1.07 -15.53
C SER A 235 4.47 -0.76 -14.37
N ALA A 236 5.76 -0.55 -14.68
CA ALA A 236 6.77 -0.16 -13.69
C ALA A 236 6.34 1.09 -12.90
N ARG A 237 6.41 1.01 -11.57
CA ARG A 237 5.92 2.06 -10.67
C ARG A 237 6.45 1.90 -9.24
N SER A 238 6.31 2.97 -8.47
CA SER A 238 6.70 3.09 -7.07
C SER A 238 5.47 3.31 -6.19
N GLU A 239 5.65 3.20 -4.87
CA GLU A 239 4.66 3.61 -3.86
C GLU A 239 3.28 2.93 -3.99
N MET A 240 3.24 1.72 -4.53
CA MET A 240 2.03 0.93 -4.63
C MET A 240 1.55 0.50 -3.24
N ALA A 241 0.24 0.38 -3.10
CA ALA A 241 -0.35 -0.41 -2.02
C ALA A 241 -0.22 -1.90 -2.38
N TYR A 242 0.04 -2.75 -1.38
CA TYR A 242 0.16 -4.19 -1.60
C TYR A 242 -0.24 -5.01 -0.38
N THR A 243 -0.68 -6.24 -0.59
CA THR A 243 -0.88 -7.25 0.44
C THR A 243 -0.81 -8.65 -0.17
N PHE A 244 -0.48 -9.66 0.61
CA PHE A 244 -0.69 -11.06 0.23
C PHE A 244 -1.90 -11.60 0.97
N ASN A 245 -2.86 -12.11 0.22
CA ASN A 245 -4.05 -12.72 0.74
C ASN A 245 -3.86 -14.23 0.79
N GLU A 246 -3.56 -14.76 1.98
CA GLU A 246 -3.30 -16.19 2.17
C GLU A 246 -4.57 -17.03 1.93
N LYS A 247 -5.76 -16.53 2.24
CA LYS A 247 -7.01 -17.28 1.99
C LYS A 247 -7.25 -17.47 0.49
N LEU A 248 -6.86 -16.49 -0.32
CA LEU A 248 -6.98 -16.52 -1.78
C LEU A 248 -5.71 -17.04 -2.49
N GLY A 249 -4.57 -17.12 -1.79
CA GLY A 249 -3.26 -17.45 -2.35
C GLY A 249 -2.81 -16.48 -3.44
N MET A 250 -3.06 -15.19 -3.26
CA MET A 250 -2.71 -14.16 -4.27
C MET A 250 -2.14 -12.89 -3.64
N ALA A 251 -1.18 -12.28 -4.32
CA ALA A 251 -0.76 -10.92 -3.98
C ALA A 251 -1.67 -9.92 -4.70
N VAL A 252 -2.12 -8.89 -3.99
CA VAL A 252 -2.92 -7.80 -4.54
C VAL A 252 -2.05 -6.54 -4.54
N VAL A 253 -2.02 -5.81 -5.65
CA VAL A 253 -1.37 -4.50 -5.74
C VAL A 253 -2.33 -3.46 -6.30
N PHE A 254 -2.21 -2.23 -5.83
CA PHE A 254 -3.06 -1.12 -6.24
C PHE A 254 -2.29 0.20 -6.35
N GLY A 255 -2.61 0.96 -7.40
CA GLY A 255 -2.21 2.35 -7.55
C GLY A 255 -0.70 2.56 -7.65
N GLY A 256 -0.17 3.52 -6.88
CA GLY A 256 1.22 3.98 -6.96
C GLY A 256 1.41 5.07 -8.02
N TYR A 257 2.66 5.38 -8.35
CA TYR A 257 2.98 6.27 -9.46
C TYR A 257 4.22 5.83 -10.23
N SER A 258 4.34 6.23 -11.49
CA SER A 258 5.57 6.08 -12.27
C SER A 258 6.40 7.36 -12.19
N PRO A 259 7.67 7.30 -11.74
CA PRO A 259 8.59 8.45 -11.72
C PRO A 259 9.15 8.79 -13.10
N SER A 260 8.84 8.00 -14.13
CA SER A 260 9.43 8.10 -15.46
C SER A 260 8.41 8.43 -16.55
N ILE A 261 7.16 8.68 -16.17
CA ILE A 261 6.08 9.06 -17.11
C ILE A 261 5.48 10.36 -16.61
N SER A 262 5.66 11.43 -17.38
CA SER A 262 5.14 12.75 -17.04
C SER A 262 3.63 12.88 -17.24
N THR A 263 3.00 13.67 -16.39
CA THR A 263 1.62 14.14 -16.55
C THR A 263 1.64 15.58 -17.06
N LEU A 264 0.94 15.84 -18.17
CA LEU A 264 0.79 17.18 -18.74
C LEU A 264 -0.67 17.64 -18.63
N HIS A 265 -0.88 18.80 -18.01
CA HIS A 265 -2.17 19.49 -17.98
C HIS A 265 -2.11 20.68 -18.94
N VAL A 266 -2.46 20.43 -20.20
CA VAL A 266 -2.37 21.41 -21.29
C VAL A 266 -3.15 22.69 -20.97
N GLU A 267 -4.38 22.56 -20.48
CA GLU A 267 -5.26 23.70 -20.16
C GLU A 267 -4.70 24.63 -19.07
N GLN A 268 -3.87 24.11 -18.17
CA GLN A 268 -3.27 24.87 -17.07
C GLN A 268 -1.78 25.14 -17.29
N ASN A 269 -1.21 24.68 -18.41
CA ASN A 269 0.23 24.70 -18.70
C ASN A 269 1.08 24.12 -17.53
N LYS A 270 0.62 23.01 -16.94
CA LYS A 270 1.34 22.35 -15.84
C LYS A 270 1.94 21.03 -16.27
N HIS A 271 3.11 20.72 -15.73
CA HIS A 271 3.87 19.51 -16.02
C HIS A 271 4.39 18.90 -14.72
N PHE A 272 4.05 17.62 -14.50
CA PHE A 272 4.57 16.82 -13.40
C PHE A 272 5.43 15.69 -13.98
N SER A 273 6.60 15.45 -13.39
CA SER A 273 7.51 14.37 -13.80
C SER A 273 7.07 12.97 -13.34
N PHE A 274 5.78 12.80 -13.04
CA PHE A 274 5.23 11.54 -12.55
C PHE A 274 3.77 11.36 -12.98
N THR A 275 3.29 10.13 -12.91
CA THR A 275 1.91 9.74 -13.24
C THR A 275 1.37 8.77 -12.19
N TYR A 276 0.29 9.14 -11.50
CA TYR A 276 -0.41 8.24 -10.58
C TYR A 276 -1.27 7.21 -11.32
N TYR A 277 -1.46 6.07 -10.67
CA TYR A 277 -2.32 4.99 -11.15
C TYR A 277 -3.46 4.70 -10.15
N ALA A 278 -4.54 4.12 -10.67
CA ALA A 278 -5.74 3.70 -9.93
C ALA A 278 -6.18 2.26 -10.27
N ASP A 279 -5.37 1.54 -11.02
CA ASP A 279 -5.57 0.16 -11.43
C ASP A 279 -5.24 -0.81 -10.28
N THR A 280 -5.89 -1.97 -10.31
CA THR A 280 -5.67 -3.07 -9.37
C THR A 280 -5.20 -4.29 -10.14
N PHE A 281 -4.19 -4.99 -9.62
CA PHE A 281 -3.73 -6.25 -10.18
C PHE A 281 -3.62 -7.31 -9.11
N VAL A 282 -3.75 -8.56 -9.52
CA VAL A 282 -3.49 -9.72 -8.67
C VAL A 282 -2.43 -10.60 -9.30
N TYR A 283 -1.50 -11.08 -8.48
CA TYR A 283 -0.55 -12.13 -8.84
C TYR A 283 -1.03 -13.44 -8.26
N TYR A 284 -1.35 -14.38 -9.15
CA TYR A 284 -1.67 -15.75 -8.76
C TYR A 284 -0.37 -16.47 -8.47
N SER A 285 -0.21 -16.87 -7.21
CA SER A 285 0.85 -17.80 -6.83
C SER A 285 0.61 -19.15 -7.53
N PRO A 286 1.67 -19.94 -7.84
CA PRO A 286 1.50 -21.32 -8.30
C PRO A 286 0.64 -22.18 -7.35
N THR A 287 0.50 -21.73 -6.10
CA THR A 287 -0.17 -22.43 -5.00
C THR A 287 -1.61 -21.96 -4.79
N SER A 288 -2.08 -20.99 -5.57
CA SER A 288 -3.38 -20.38 -5.35
C SER A 288 -4.51 -21.41 -5.50
N PRO A 289 -5.36 -21.61 -4.48
CA PRO A 289 -6.50 -22.54 -4.57
C PRO A 289 -7.54 -22.05 -5.59
N SER A 290 -7.54 -20.76 -5.92
CA SER A 290 -8.42 -20.14 -6.91
C SER A 290 -7.90 -20.25 -8.35
N SER A 291 -6.68 -20.75 -8.56
CA SER A 291 -6.10 -20.88 -9.89
C SER A 291 -6.34 -22.29 -10.45
N THR A 292 -7.05 -22.38 -11.56
CA THR A 292 -7.08 -23.60 -12.40
C THR A 292 -5.79 -23.77 -13.23
N GLU A 293 -4.88 -22.80 -13.17
CA GLU A 293 -3.66 -22.78 -13.97
C GLU A 293 -2.42 -23.14 -13.16
N SER A 294 -1.56 -23.96 -13.76
CA SER A 294 -0.34 -24.48 -13.14
C SER A 294 0.82 -23.47 -13.06
N ARG A 295 0.64 -22.24 -13.54
CA ARG A 295 1.73 -21.27 -13.68
C ARG A 295 1.38 -19.92 -13.06
N PRO A 296 2.34 -19.28 -12.38
CA PRO A 296 2.13 -17.97 -11.81
C PRO A 296 1.94 -16.93 -12.91
N ARG A 297 1.00 -16.02 -12.70
CA ARG A 297 0.70 -14.94 -13.65
C ARG A 297 0.02 -13.76 -12.96
N TRP A 298 0.17 -12.60 -13.58
CA TRP A 298 -0.57 -11.40 -13.25
C TRP A 298 -1.90 -11.36 -14.00
N LYS A 299 -2.95 -10.90 -13.31
CA LYS A 299 -4.21 -10.48 -13.92
C LYS A 299 -4.54 -9.06 -13.51
N TYR A 300 -5.10 -8.32 -14.46
CA TYR A 300 -5.75 -7.06 -14.19
C TYR A 300 -7.13 -7.31 -13.60
N VAL A 301 -7.48 -6.56 -12.55
CA VAL A 301 -8.81 -6.61 -11.94
C VAL A 301 -9.68 -5.56 -12.60
N LEU A 302 -10.76 -6.00 -13.24
CA LEU A 302 -11.76 -5.14 -13.82
C LEU A 302 -12.79 -4.78 -12.75
N SER A 303 -12.94 -3.49 -12.47
CA SER A 303 -13.93 -2.99 -11.52
C SER A 303 -14.79 -1.88 -12.14
N ARG A 304 -16.07 -1.82 -11.77
CA ARG A 304 -16.99 -0.75 -12.21
C ARG A 304 -16.73 0.55 -11.45
N GLY A 305 -16.41 0.40 -10.16
CA GLY A 305 -15.95 1.46 -9.28
C GLY A 305 -14.55 1.19 -8.78
N PHE A 306 -13.81 2.25 -8.48
CA PHE A 306 -12.45 2.14 -7.96
C PHE A 306 -12.09 3.33 -7.07
N PRO A 307 -11.23 3.13 -6.06
CA PRO A 307 -10.61 4.23 -5.35
C PRO A 307 -9.81 5.08 -6.34
N THR A 308 -9.84 6.40 -6.21
CA THR A 308 -9.08 7.28 -7.13
C THR A 308 -7.58 6.97 -7.09
N TYR A 309 -6.89 7.35 -8.16
CA TYR A 309 -5.44 7.29 -8.25
C TYR A 309 -4.79 7.90 -7.00
N ARG A 310 -3.79 7.20 -6.46
CA ARG A 310 -3.08 7.59 -5.24
C ARG A 310 -1.82 6.76 -5.05
N ALA A 311 -0.87 7.35 -4.35
CA ALA A 311 0.34 6.68 -3.89
C ALA A 311 0.32 6.46 -2.38
N GLN A 312 1.15 5.52 -1.92
CA GLN A 312 1.37 5.17 -0.51
C GLN A 312 0.09 4.86 0.29
N ALA A 313 -0.97 4.46 -0.41
CA ALA A 313 -2.10 3.79 0.24
C ALA A 313 -1.62 2.44 0.81
N GLN A 314 -2.35 1.91 1.78
CA GLN A 314 -2.05 0.60 2.35
C GLN A 314 -3.15 -0.37 1.96
N LEU A 315 -2.76 -1.53 1.43
CA LEU A 315 -3.63 -2.68 1.29
C LEU A 315 -3.35 -3.60 2.48
N ILE A 316 -4.41 -4.12 3.10
CA ILE A 316 -4.30 -5.02 4.23
C ILE A 316 -5.30 -6.16 4.02
N THR A 317 -4.88 -7.39 4.28
CA THR A 317 -5.77 -8.55 4.30
C THR A 317 -6.03 -8.97 5.73
N ASP A 318 -7.31 -9.04 6.10
CA ASP A 318 -7.74 -9.65 7.34
C ASP A 318 -7.45 -11.16 7.29
N GLN A 319 -6.55 -11.63 8.16
CA GLN A 319 -6.07 -13.01 8.16
C GLN A 319 -7.18 -14.02 8.47
N ASP A 320 -8.19 -13.61 9.23
CA ASP A 320 -9.29 -14.48 9.64
C ASP A 320 -10.29 -14.67 8.51
N THR A 321 -10.75 -13.56 7.92
CA THR A 321 -11.81 -13.56 6.90
C THR A 321 -11.29 -13.66 5.46
N GLY A 322 -10.04 -13.29 5.21
CA GLY A 322 -9.49 -13.14 3.86
C GLY A 322 -9.98 -11.87 3.15
N ARG A 323 -10.69 -10.96 3.82
CA ARG A 323 -11.13 -9.70 3.21
C ARG A 323 -9.95 -8.75 3.04
N THR A 324 -9.86 -8.13 1.85
CA THR A 324 -8.80 -7.18 1.54
C THR A 324 -9.36 -5.75 1.55
N TYR A 325 -8.67 -4.88 2.28
CA TYR A 325 -9.04 -3.48 2.46
C TYR A 325 -7.96 -2.54 1.96
N LEU A 326 -8.35 -1.42 1.34
CA LEU A 326 -7.49 -0.30 1.01
C LEU A 326 -7.83 0.87 1.93
N PHE A 327 -6.81 1.52 2.47
CA PHE A 327 -7.00 2.76 3.23
C PHE A 327 -5.95 3.81 2.92
N GLY A 328 -6.42 5.04 2.85
CA GLY A 328 -5.58 6.23 2.80
C GLY A 328 -4.79 6.36 1.52
N GLY A 329 -3.57 6.85 1.63
CA GLY A 329 -2.73 7.29 0.51
C GLY A 329 -2.86 8.79 0.24
N TYR A 330 -2.20 9.27 -0.80
CA TYR A 330 -2.21 10.67 -1.17
C TYR A 330 -2.00 10.91 -2.67
N THR A 331 -2.21 12.15 -3.10
CA THR A 331 -1.83 12.68 -4.41
C THR A 331 -1.23 14.07 -4.23
N ASN A 332 -0.07 14.35 -4.80
CA ASN A 332 0.53 15.70 -4.78
C ASN A 332 -0.20 16.70 -5.67
N ALA A 333 -0.74 16.22 -6.79
CA ALA A 333 -1.55 16.98 -7.71
C ALA A 333 -2.71 16.09 -8.18
N GLN A 334 -3.87 16.70 -8.39
CA GLN A 334 -5.01 15.99 -8.96
C GLN A 334 -4.87 15.93 -10.49
N PHE A 335 -5.04 14.75 -11.08
CA PHE A 335 -5.15 14.57 -12.54
C PHE A 335 -6.27 15.40 -13.15
N VAL A 336 -7.33 15.66 -12.38
CA VAL A 336 -8.41 16.54 -12.79
C VAL A 336 -8.52 17.64 -11.74
N PRO A 337 -8.15 18.88 -12.10
CA PRO A 337 -8.16 19.99 -11.17
C PRO A 337 -9.61 20.31 -10.78
N ASP A 338 -9.97 20.04 -9.52
CA ASP A 338 -11.22 20.51 -8.91
C ASP A 338 -11.13 21.97 -8.44
N SER A 339 -9.92 22.54 -8.44
CA SER A 339 -9.63 23.89 -7.98
C SER A 339 -8.54 24.55 -8.81
N ARG A 340 -8.41 25.89 -8.69
CA ARG A 340 -7.37 26.66 -9.38
C ARG A 340 -5.96 26.38 -8.86
N HIS A 341 -5.84 25.82 -7.66
CA HIS A 341 -4.56 25.60 -6.98
C HIS A 341 -4.20 24.12 -6.94
N GLU A 342 -2.89 23.83 -6.98
CA GLU A 342 -2.40 22.48 -6.77
C GLU A 342 -2.50 22.16 -5.29
N ILE A 343 -3.42 21.26 -4.94
CA ILE A 343 -3.63 20.85 -3.56
C ILE A 343 -3.20 19.40 -3.44
N SER A 344 -2.16 19.16 -2.62
CA SER A 344 -1.85 17.82 -2.15
C SER A 344 -3.01 17.32 -1.32
N ARG A 345 -3.53 16.14 -1.66
CA ARG A 345 -4.69 15.53 -1.01
C ARG A 345 -4.27 14.24 -0.35
N SER A 346 -4.47 14.17 0.95
CA SER A 346 -4.45 12.91 1.69
C SER A 346 -5.84 12.30 1.73
N PHE A 347 -5.91 10.98 1.60
CA PHE A 347 -7.14 10.22 1.70
C PHE A 347 -7.28 9.58 3.08
N ASN A 348 -8.53 9.43 3.53
CA ASN A 348 -8.92 8.79 4.79
C ASN A 348 -10.14 7.87 4.60
N ASP A 349 -10.41 7.49 3.35
CA ASP A 349 -11.45 6.54 2.97
C ASP A 349 -10.96 5.10 3.17
N LEU A 350 -11.92 4.23 3.46
CA LEU A 350 -11.74 2.79 3.53
C LEU A 350 -12.50 2.16 2.36
N TRP A 351 -11.84 1.29 1.61
CA TRP A 351 -12.43 0.49 0.55
C TRP A 351 -12.21 -0.98 0.84
N GLN A 352 -13.16 -1.81 0.44
CA GLN A 352 -12.99 -3.26 0.43
C GLN A 352 -12.87 -3.71 -1.02
N LEU A 353 -11.90 -4.57 -1.31
CA LEU A 353 -11.79 -5.28 -2.57
C LEU A 353 -12.55 -6.60 -2.47
N LYS A 354 -13.55 -6.77 -3.34
CA LYS A 354 -14.32 -8.00 -3.52
C LYS A 354 -13.99 -8.56 -4.90
N LEU A 355 -13.69 -9.86 -4.99
CA LEU A 355 -13.20 -10.51 -6.21
C LEU A 355 -14.11 -11.66 -6.60
N ASP A 356 -14.50 -11.73 -7.87
CA ASP A 356 -15.28 -12.83 -8.45
C ASP A 356 -14.42 -14.10 -8.61
N VAL A 357 -14.03 -14.66 -7.48
CA VAL A 357 -13.28 -15.90 -7.29
C VAL A 357 -13.77 -16.57 -6.00
N PRO A 358 -13.65 -17.89 -5.85
CA PRO A 358 -14.04 -18.57 -4.61
C PRO A 358 -13.35 -17.94 -3.38
N GLY A 359 -14.14 -17.56 -2.37
CA GLY A 359 -13.66 -16.91 -1.15
C GLY A 359 -13.36 -15.41 -1.28
N GLY A 360 -13.63 -14.80 -2.44
CA GLY A 360 -13.37 -13.38 -2.71
C GLY A 360 -14.46 -12.42 -2.22
N ASP A 361 -15.44 -12.90 -1.44
CA ASP A 361 -16.54 -12.11 -0.84
C ASP A 361 -17.36 -11.33 -1.90
N PHE A 362 -17.66 -11.99 -3.02
CA PHE A 362 -18.35 -11.39 -4.18
C PHE A 362 -19.84 -11.75 -4.24
N GLU A 363 -20.29 -12.69 -3.41
CA GLU A 363 -21.62 -13.27 -3.43
C GLU A 363 -22.74 -12.26 -3.15
N ASP A 364 -22.43 -11.17 -2.45
CA ASP A 364 -23.36 -10.09 -2.10
C ASP A 364 -23.20 -8.84 -2.98
N VAL A 365 -22.39 -8.90 -4.05
CA VAL A 365 -22.19 -7.78 -4.97
C VAL A 365 -23.34 -7.69 -5.98
N ASP A 366 -24.17 -6.66 -5.85
CA ASP A 366 -25.16 -6.30 -6.86
C ASP A 366 -24.50 -5.53 -8.02
N LEU A 367 -24.14 -6.27 -9.08
CA LEU A 367 -23.52 -5.69 -10.27
C LEU A 367 -24.40 -4.64 -10.95
N GLU A 368 -25.73 -4.77 -10.90
CA GLU A 368 -26.62 -3.81 -11.52
C GLU A 368 -26.69 -2.51 -10.71
N GLU A 369 -26.76 -2.60 -9.37
CA GLU A 369 -26.61 -1.43 -8.49
C GLU A 369 -25.25 -0.75 -8.72
N GLU A 370 -24.15 -1.51 -8.78
CA GLU A 370 -22.83 -0.96 -9.06
C GLU A 370 -22.77 -0.27 -10.42
N ARG A 371 -23.45 -0.79 -11.45
CA ARG A 371 -23.51 -0.14 -12.77
C ARG A 371 -23.98 1.30 -12.66
N ARG A 372 -24.95 1.54 -11.76
CA ARG A 372 -25.62 2.82 -11.58
C ARG A 372 -24.92 3.73 -10.59
N THR A 373 -24.27 3.17 -9.57
CA THR A 373 -23.82 3.91 -8.38
C THR A 373 -22.32 3.87 -8.15
N ALA A 374 -21.58 3.02 -8.87
CA ALA A 374 -20.15 2.86 -8.69
C ALA A 374 -19.43 4.21 -8.77
N LYS A 375 -18.62 4.46 -7.73
CA LYS A 375 -17.72 5.60 -7.67
C LYS A 375 -16.51 5.33 -8.56
N ALA A 376 -16.19 6.26 -9.45
CA ALA A 376 -14.99 6.22 -10.29
C ALA A 376 -14.00 7.24 -9.73
N GLY A 377 -13.30 6.88 -8.67
CA GLY A 377 -12.41 7.79 -7.96
C GLY A 377 -13.13 9.02 -7.38
N PRO A 378 -12.77 10.26 -7.78
CA PRO A 378 -13.44 11.46 -7.29
C PRO A 378 -14.78 11.68 -7.99
N TRP A 379 -15.07 10.98 -9.09
CA TRP A 379 -16.30 11.12 -9.86
C TRP A 379 -17.36 10.11 -9.47
N GLN A 380 -18.59 10.49 -9.76
CA GLN A 380 -19.79 9.73 -9.46
C GLN A 380 -20.53 9.54 -10.77
N ARG A 381 -21.15 8.37 -10.93
CA ARG A 381 -22.00 8.11 -12.09
C ARG A 381 -23.39 8.66 -11.83
N CYS A 382 -23.95 9.34 -12.82
CA CYS A 382 -25.36 9.71 -12.79
C CYS A 382 -26.16 8.41 -12.84
N PHE A 383 -27.05 8.21 -11.86
CA PHE A 383 -27.85 6.99 -11.74
C PHE A 383 -28.68 6.72 -13.00
N ASN A 384 -29.19 7.77 -13.65
CA ASN A 384 -30.03 7.66 -14.83
C ASN A 384 -29.22 7.45 -16.12
N CYS A 385 -28.39 8.44 -16.50
CA CYS A 385 -27.71 8.45 -17.80
C CYS A 385 -26.28 7.88 -17.78
N GLY A 386 -25.73 7.58 -16.61
CA GLY A 386 -24.38 7.00 -16.46
C GLY A 386 -23.21 7.98 -16.68
N SER A 387 -23.49 9.25 -16.98
CA SER A 387 -22.44 10.28 -17.12
C SER A 387 -21.59 10.37 -15.85
N ALA A 388 -20.30 10.67 -15.97
CA ALA A 388 -19.38 10.78 -14.83
C ALA A 388 -19.09 12.26 -14.53
N GLY A 389 -19.13 12.63 -13.25
CA GLY A 389 -18.81 13.99 -12.82
C GLY A 389 -19.12 14.25 -11.35
N PRO A 390 -18.95 15.50 -10.87
CA PRO A 390 -19.19 15.90 -9.48
C PRO A 390 -20.70 16.09 -9.22
N TRP A 391 -21.45 14.99 -9.30
CA TRP A 391 -22.90 15.02 -9.26
C TRP A 391 -23.46 15.21 -7.85
N LYS A 392 -24.69 15.72 -7.77
CA LYS A 392 -25.37 15.94 -6.49
C LYS A 392 -25.86 14.60 -5.94
N LYS A 393 -25.59 14.39 -4.65
CA LYS A 393 -26.13 13.25 -3.88
C LYS A 393 -27.65 13.33 -3.80
N CYS A 394 -28.31 12.18 -3.87
CA CYS A 394 -29.71 12.07 -3.52
C CYS A 394 -29.92 12.52 -2.06
N GLY A 395 -30.86 13.44 -1.86
CA GLY A 395 -31.20 13.98 -0.54
C GLY A 395 -32.24 13.16 0.23
N GLY A 396 -32.66 12.00 -0.27
CA GLY A 396 -33.64 11.13 0.39
C GLY A 396 -33.03 10.19 1.44
N SER A 397 -33.83 9.24 1.92
CA SER A 397 -33.44 8.31 3.01
C SER A 397 -32.34 7.31 2.66
N CYS A 398 -31.94 7.21 1.38
CA CYS A 398 -30.85 6.33 0.96
C CYS A 398 -29.45 6.79 1.39
N GLY A 399 -29.31 7.95 2.07
CA GLY A 399 -28.01 8.45 2.54
C GLY A 399 -27.05 8.83 1.42
N GLY A 400 -27.57 9.17 0.23
CA GLY A 400 -26.75 9.55 -0.92
C GLY A 400 -26.14 8.39 -1.70
N ARG A 401 -26.78 7.20 -1.71
CA ARG A 401 -26.39 6.07 -2.57
C ARG A 401 -26.46 6.36 -4.07
N ALA A 402 -27.39 7.23 -4.49
CA ALA A 402 -27.53 7.64 -5.89
C ALA A 402 -27.11 9.10 -6.10
N PHE A 403 -26.67 9.40 -7.32
CA PHE A 403 -26.27 10.72 -7.76
C PHE A 403 -26.95 11.09 -9.07
N PHE A 404 -27.23 12.37 -9.28
CA PHE A 404 -27.89 12.86 -10.50
C PHE A 404 -27.18 14.11 -11.01
N CYS A 405 -26.88 14.14 -12.31
CA CYS A 405 -26.19 15.28 -12.95
C CYS A 405 -27.10 16.50 -13.07
N GLU A 406 -28.41 16.30 -13.22
CA GLU A 406 -29.38 17.37 -13.39
C GLU A 406 -30.79 16.96 -12.90
N PRO A 407 -31.72 17.93 -12.72
CA PRO A 407 -33.09 17.65 -12.27
C PRO A 407 -33.87 16.70 -13.18
N GLN A 408 -33.62 16.74 -14.49
CA GLN A 408 -34.28 15.84 -15.45
C GLN A 408 -33.87 14.38 -15.22
N CYS A 409 -32.57 14.12 -15.10
CA CYS A 409 -32.06 12.78 -14.74
C CYS A 409 -32.59 12.29 -13.38
N LEU A 410 -32.75 13.20 -12.40
CA LEU A 410 -33.42 12.86 -11.14
C LEU A 410 -34.85 12.41 -11.38
N LYS A 411 -35.64 13.19 -12.13
CA LYS A 411 -37.06 12.89 -12.41
C LYS A 411 -37.23 11.54 -13.13
N GLU A 412 -36.40 11.27 -14.13
CA GLU A 412 -36.44 10.04 -14.93
C GLU A 412 -35.98 8.82 -14.12
N GLY A 413 -34.85 8.93 -13.43
CA GLY A 413 -34.28 7.84 -12.65
C GLY A 413 -34.96 7.61 -11.29
N TRP A 414 -35.85 8.52 -10.84
CA TRP A 414 -36.40 8.49 -9.49
C TRP A 414 -37.15 7.19 -9.18
N LYS A 415 -38.00 6.72 -10.11
CA LYS A 415 -38.82 5.52 -9.89
C LYS A 415 -37.96 4.28 -9.69
N GLU A 416 -36.96 4.09 -10.55
CA GLU A 416 -36.01 2.97 -10.47
C GLU A 416 -35.17 3.08 -9.20
N HIS A 417 -34.60 4.25 -8.92
CA HIS A 417 -33.83 4.52 -7.69
C HIS A 417 -34.64 4.23 -6.42
N LYS A 418 -35.91 4.63 -6.38
CA LYS A 418 -36.81 4.41 -5.24
C LYS A 418 -37.00 2.93 -4.97
N THR A 419 -37.18 2.12 -6.01
CA THR A 419 -37.33 0.67 -5.91
C THR A 419 -36.00 0.02 -5.49
N MET A 420 -34.91 0.34 -6.19
CA MET A 420 -33.59 -0.26 -5.97
C MET A 420 -33.05 0.03 -4.57
N HIS A 421 -33.07 1.30 -4.13
CA HIS A 421 -32.48 1.69 -2.84
C HIS A 421 -33.51 1.88 -1.72
N ARG A 422 -34.78 1.52 -1.94
CA ARG A 422 -35.90 1.74 -0.99
C ARG A 422 -35.95 3.18 -0.48
N CYS A 423 -35.60 4.13 -1.35
CA CYS A 423 -35.44 5.53 -0.97
C CYS A 423 -36.80 6.19 -0.75
N THR A 424 -36.91 7.03 0.27
CA THR A 424 -38.10 7.85 0.54
C THR A 424 -37.68 9.32 0.58
N ASN A 425 -38.61 10.19 0.16
CA ASN A 425 -38.42 11.63 0.33
C ASN A 425 -38.40 11.92 1.83
N THR A 426 -37.25 12.31 2.36
CA THR A 426 -37.17 12.99 3.64
C THR A 426 -37.79 14.37 3.43
N LYS A 427 -39.05 14.54 3.85
CA LYS A 427 -39.60 15.88 4.01
C LYS A 427 -38.68 16.58 5.02
N LYS A 428 -37.98 17.61 4.57
CA LYS A 428 -37.36 18.57 5.47
C LYS A 428 -38.44 19.41 6.11
#